data_AF-A0A227NL35-F1
#
_entry.id   AF-A0A227NL35-F1
#
_cell.length_a   1.000
_cell.length_b   1.000
_cell.length_c   1.000
_cell.angle_alpha   90.00
_cell.angle_beta   90.00
_cell.angle_gamma   90.00
#
_symmetry.space_group_name_H-M   'P 1'
#
loop_
_entity.id
_entity.type
_entity.pdbx_description
1 polymer ?
#
loop_
_entity_poly.entity_id
_entity_poly.type
_entity_poly.pdbx_seq_one_letter_code
_entity_poly.pdbx_strand_id
1 'polypeptide(L)'
;MNNNTLEKYKKAIRAKYEIEKEGEYFDYLYSPSRGKLRDFCWLIFENNATQDDLNVFRNLFSLDFDHTKKNKFKEQRDKFRPIETFFKGETDPSNIDAINLAAIMVDFQPRPFKKFNAICRAEEAKQIDNSYKAESVIGAEKKDSMIERFVENEKSGEHPKQGNLFSNFASLFSKKIGQKIYPGKSITFSSG
;
A
#
# COMPACT_ATOMS: atom_id res chain seq x y z
N MET A 1 -18.80 -1.15 -2.08
CA MET A 1 -17.47 -0.83 -1.49
C MET A 1 -17.10 0.57 -1.92
N ASN A 2 -16.47 1.38 -1.06
CA ASN A 2 -16.06 2.74 -1.45
C ASN A 2 -14.91 2.58 -2.46
N ASN A 3 -15.19 2.75 -3.76
CA ASN A 3 -14.19 2.66 -4.83
C ASN A 3 -12.96 3.54 -4.55
N ASN A 4 -13.17 4.64 -3.82
CA ASN A 4 -12.11 5.56 -3.38
C ASN A 4 -11.03 4.87 -2.51
N THR A 5 -11.40 4.00 -1.57
CA THR A 5 -10.42 3.37 -0.66
C THR A 5 -9.53 2.36 -1.37
N LEU A 6 -10.08 1.62 -2.34
CA LEU A 6 -9.29 0.69 -3.15
C LEU A 6 -8.29 1.44 -4.04
N GLU A 7 -8.73 2.52 -4.69
CA GLU A 7 -7.84 3.36 -5.50
C GLU A 7 -6.72 3.99 -4.66
N LYS A 8 -7.02 4.44 -3.43
CA LYS A 8 -6.00 4.91 -2.48
C LYS A 8 -4.97 3.81 -2.17
N TYR A 9 -5.43 2.58 -1.90
CA TYR A 9 -4.56 1.44 -1.64
C TYR A 9 -3.62 1.16 -2.82
N LYS A 10 -4.16 1.10 -4.04
CA LYS A 10 -3.36 0.88 -5.25
C LYS A 10 -2.32 1.98 -5.47
N LYS A 11 -2.71 3.26 -5.31
CA LYS A 11 -1.78 4.40 -5.43
C LYS A 11 -0.67 4.33 -4.39
N ALA A 12 -0.98 3.97 -3.15
CA ALA A 12 0.02 3.83 -2.09
C ALA A 12 1.02 2.70 -2.38
N ILE A 13 0.55 1.56 -2.91
CA ILE A 13 1.43 0.47 -3.33
C ILE A 13 2.35 0.90 -4.48
N ARG A 14 1.83 1.61 -5.50
CA ARG A 14 2.67 2.13 -6.60
C ARG A 14 3.72 3.11 -6.08
N ALA A 15 3.36 4.03 -5.19
CA ALA A 15 4.33 4.94 -4.59
C ALA A 15 5.43 4.19 -3.82
N LYS A 16 5.08 3.12 -3.09
CA LYS A 16 6.05 2.26 -2.40
C LYS A 16 6.93 1.49 -3.40
N TYR A 17 6.34 0.97 -4.48
CA TYR A 17 7.07 0.29 -5.56
C TYR A 17 8.14 1.18 -6.19
N GLU A 18 7.83 2.45 -6.48
CA GLU A 18 8.79 3.39 -7.06
C GLU A 18 10.03 3.61 -6.19
N ILE A 19 9.90 3.45 -4.87
CA ILE A 19 11.01 3.52 -3.92
C ILE A 19 11.76 2.19 -3.87
N GLU A 20 11.03 1.07 -3.73
CA GLU A 20 11.61 -0.26 -3.56
C GLU A 20 12.26 -0.82 -4.84
N LYS A 21 11.86 -0.34 -6.02
CA LYS A 21 12.47 -0.77 -7.29
C LYS A 21 13.96 -0.42 -7.39
N GLU A 22 14.41 0.58 -6.63
CA GLU A 22 15.81 1.01 -6.51
C GLU A 22 16.50 0.46 -5.25
N GLY A 23 15.79 -0.37 -4.48
CA GLY A 23 16.24 -0.91 -3.19
C GLY A 23 16.93 -2.28 -3.29
N GLU A 24 16.81 -3.06 -2.21
CA GLU A 24 17.48 -4.36 -2.04
C GLU A 24 17.15 -5.37 -3.15
N TYR A 25 15.92 -5.34 -3.65
CA TYR A 25 15.42 -6.29 -4.67
C TYR A 25 15.40 -5.70 -6.09
N PHE A 26 16.31 -4.76 -6.38
CA PHE A 26 16.48 -4.10 -7.68
C PHE A 26 16.43 -5.08 -8.87
N ASP A 27 17.14 -6.21 -8.78
CA ASP A 27 17.23 -7.20 -9.85
C ASP A 27 15.87 -7.75 -10.30
N TYR A 28 14.91 -7.80 -9.38
CA TYR A 28 13.55 -8.29 -9.62
C TYR A 28 12.59 -7.16 -9.97
N LEU A 29 12.72 -5.99 -9.31
CA LEU A 29 11.74 -4.91 -9.34
C LEU A 29 12.06 -3.80 -10.34
N TYR A 30 13.31 -3.54 -10.72
CA TYR A 30 13.64 -2.46 -11.67
C TYR A 30 13.05 -2.72 -13.07
N SER A 31 13.14 -3.98 -13.52
CA SER A 31 12.53 -4.44 -14.78
C SER A 31 11.74 -5.71 -14.50
N PRO A 32 10.49 -5.57 -14.01
CA PRO A 32 9.71 -6.71 -13.58
C PRO A 32 9.25 -7.51 -14.80
N SER A 33 9.51 -8.81 -14.76
CA SER A 33 8.96 -9.78 -15.69
C SER A 33 8.17 -10.84 -14.93
N ARG A 34 7.24 -11.54 -15.58
CA ARG A 34 6.45 -12.60 -14.91
C ARG A 34 7.31 -13.65 -14.22
N GLY A 35 8.44 -14.01 -14.85
CA GLY A 35 9.40 -14.95 -14.27
C GLY A 35 10.10 -14.37 -13.03
N LYS A 36 10.61 -13.14 -13.14
CA LYS A 36 11.26 -12.44 -12.01
C LYS A 36 10.30 -12.24 -10.84
N LEU A 37 9.08 -11.79 -11.09
CA LEU A 37 8.07 -11.58 -10.07
C LEU A 37 7.67 -12.89 -9.38
N ARG A 38 7.58 -13.99 -10.14
CA ARG A 38 7.35 -15.32 -9.57
C ARG A 38 8.49 -15.72 -8.64
N ASP A 39 9.73 -15.65 -9.11
CA ASP A 39 10.90 -16.09 -8.34
C ASP A 39 11.09 -15.21 -7.10
N PHE A 40 10.81 -13.90 -7.22
CA PHE A 40 10.81 -12.98 -6.09
C PHE A 40 9.69 -13.26 -5.09
N CYS A 41 8.47 -13.55 -5.56
CA CYS A 41 7.38 -13.98 -4.69
C CYS A 41 7.78 -15.21 -3.88
N TRP A 42 8.37 -16.23 -4.52
CA TRP A 42 8.89 -17.40 -3.79
C TRP A 42 9.88 -17.01 -2.70
N LEU A 43 10.84 -16.14 -3.01
CA LEU A 43 11.86 -15.67 -2.07
C LEU A 43 11.24 -14.94 -0.86
N ILE A 44 10.23 -14.10 -1.07
CA ILE A 44 9.55 -13.38 0.01
C ILE A 44 8.83 -14.36 0.95
N PHE A 45 8.09 -15.31 0.38
CA PHE A 45 7.33 -16.27 1.17
C PHE A 45 8.21 -17.27 1.91
N GLU A 46 9.41 -17.55 1.39
CA GLU A 46 10.39 -18.39 2.06
C GLU A 46 10.98 -17.73 3.33
N ASN A 47 11.11 -16.39 3.35
CA ASN A 47 11.80 -15.67 4.42
C ASN A 47 10.89 -14.85 5.34
N ASN A 48 9.76 -14.33 4.84
CA ASN A 48 9.00 -13.27 5.51
C ASN A 48 7.46 -13.46 5.41
N ALA A 49 6.96 -14.70 5.33
CA ALA A 49 5.53 -14.95 5.24
C ALA A 49 4.81 -14.73 6.59
N THR A 50 3.89 -13.76 6.65
CA THR A 50 2.90 -13.70 7.74
C THR A 50 1.69 -14.57 7.42
N GLN A 51 0.88 -14.92 8.43
CA GLN A 51 -0.33 -15.72 8.22
C GLN A 51 -1.31 -15.07 7.23
N ASP A 52 -1.41 -13.74 7.24
CA ASP A 52 -2.25 -13.02 6.28
C ASP A 52 -1.66 -13.06 4.87
N ASP A 53 -0.34 -12.98 4.74
CA ASP A 53 0.34 -13.12 3.45
C ASP A 53 0.11 -14.53 2.87
N LEU A 54 0.19 -15.58 3.71
CA LEU A 54 -0.12 -16.96 3.32
C LEU A 54 -1.57 -17.11 2.84
N ASN A 55 -2.52 -16.43 3.48
CA ASN A 55 -3.91 -16.43 3.03
C ASN A 55 -4.07 -15.76 1.65
N VAL A 56 -3.37 -14.65 1.40
CA VAL A 56 -3.35 -13.99 0.08
C VAL A 56 -2.77 -14.92 -0.99
N PHE A 57 -1.67 -15.60 -0.67
CA PHE A 57 -1.07 -16.60 -1.56
C PHE A 57 -2.07 -17.71 -1.91
N ARG A 58 -2.69 -18.30 -0.89
CA ARG A 58 -3.69 -19.36 -1.06
C ARG A 58 -4.86 -18.90 -1.92
N ASN A 59 -5.37 -17.68 -1.72
CA ASN A 59 -6.49 -17.15 -2.50
C ASN A 59 -6.13 -16.97 -3.98
N LEU A 60 -4.96 -16.38 -4.27
CA LEU A 60 -4.57 -16.10 -5.66
C LEU A 60 -4.20 -17.36 -6.44
N PHE A 61 -3.44 -18.27 -5.82
CA PHE A 61 -2.91 -19.46 -6.47
C PHE A 61 -3.78 -20.70 -6.26
N SER A 62 -4.76 -20.66 -5.34
CA SER A 62 -5.56 -21.83 -4.94
C SER A 62 -4.69 -23.00 -4.44
N LEU A 63 -3.53 -22.68 -3.86
CA LEU A 63 -2.52 -23.63 -3.41
C LEU A 63 -1.99 -23.17 -2.07
N ASP A 64 -1.78 -24.10 -1.15
CA ASP A 64 -1.06 -23.80 0.09
C ASP A 64 0.45 -23.66 -0.20
N PHE A 65 1.07 -22.69 0.44
CA PHE A 65 2.51 -22.49 0.32
C PHE A 65 3.23 -23.66 1.02
N ASP A 66 4.03 -24.38 0.24
CA ASP A 66 4.77 -25.55 0.70
C ASP A 66 6.12 -25.55 -0.01
N HIS A 67 7.19 -25.49 0.78
CA HIS A 67 8.57 -25.46 0.29
C HIS A 67 8.90 -26.64 -0.64
N THR A 68 8.24 -27.79 -0.46
CA THR A 68 8.44 -28.99 -1.29
C THR A 68 7.78 -28.89 -2.66
N LYS A 69 6.79 -28.01 -2.84
CA LYS A 69 5.95 -27.89 -4.04
C LYS A 69 6.41 -26.80 -5.01
N LYS A 70 7.69 -26.40 -4.97
CA LYS A 70 8.26 -25.37 -5.85
C LYS A 70 7.98 -25.60 -7.35
N ASN A 71 7.96 -26.86 -7.79
CA ASN A 71 7.66 -27.18 -9.19
C ASN A 71 6.22 -26.81 -9.59
N LYS A 72 5.22 -27.06 -8.74
CA LYS A 72 3.82 -26.65 -9.01
C LYS A 72 3.68 -25.14 -9.06
N PHE A 73 4.47 -24.41 -8.27
CA PHE A 73 4.47 -22.95 -8.30
C PHE A 73 5.07 -22.38 -9.60
N LYS A 74 6.02 -23.07 -10.23
CA LYS A 74 6.61 -22.63 -11.51
C LYS A 74 5.57 -22.46 -12.62
N GLU A 75 4.49 -23.25 -12.58
CA GLU A 75 3.37 -23.23 -13.53
C GLU A 75 2.47 -22.00 -13.37
N GLN A 76 2.49 -21.33 -12.21
CA GLN A 76 1.60 -20.19 -11.90
C GLN A 76 2.06 -18.85 -12.51
N ARG A 77 2.93 -18.87 -13.52
CA ARG A 77 3.52 -17.68 -14.15
C ARG A 77 2.48 -16.68 -14.64
N ASP A 78 1.35 -17.17 -15.15
CA ASP A 78 0.32 -16.30 -15.74
C ASP A 78 -0.43 -15.45 -14.71
N LYS A 79 -0.46 -15.89 -13.44
CA LYS A 79 -1.06 -15.14 -12.32
C LYS A 79 -0.28 -13.88 -11.98
N PHE A 80 0.97 -13.76 -12.42
CA PHE A 80 1.81 -12.57 -12.23
C PHE A 80 1.62 -11.50 -13.30
N ARG A 81 0.92 -11.81 -14.41
CA ARG A 81 0.67 -10.82 -15.47
C ARG A 81 -0.03 -9.54 -14.95
N PRO A 82 -1.09 -9.62 -14.13
CA PRO A 82 -1.75 -8.41 -13.61
C PRO A 82 -0.86 -7.58 -12.67
N ILE A 83 0.12 -8.21 -12.01
CA ILE A 83 1.04 -7.55 -11.09
C ILE A 83 2.15 -6.86 -11.89
N GLU A 84 2.67 -7.54 -12.92
CA GLU A 84 3.63 -6.98 -13.87
C GLU A 84 3.10 -5.69 -14.50
N THR A 85 1.91 -5.75 -15.11
CA THR A 85 1.33 -4.59 -15.79
C THR A 85 0.92 -3.50 -14.80
N PHE A 86 0.59 -3.87 -13.55
CA PHE A 86 0.32 -2.91 -12.48
C PHE A 86 1.55 -2.11 -12.06
N PHE A 87 2.68 -2.78 -11.88
CA PHE A 87 3.96 -2.14 -11.54
C PHE A 87 4.52 -1.30 -12.69
N LYS A 88 4.30 -1.72 -13.95
CA LYS A 88 4.64 -0.91 -15.13
C LYS A 88 3.70 0.27 -15.36
N GLY A 89 2.58 0.36 -14.63
CA GLY A 89 1.56 1.39 -14.82
C GLY A 89 0.71 1.21 -16.09
N GLU A 90 0.85 0.08 -16.80
CA GLU A 90 0.12 -0.22 -18.04
C GLU A 90 -1.35 -0.55 -17.80
N THR A 91 -1.65 -1.20 -16.67
CA THR A 91 -3.02 -1.65 -16.36
C THR A 91 -3.33 -1.46 -14.89
N ASP A 92 -4.61 -1.29 -14.60
CA ASP A 92 -5.14 -1.28 -13.26
C ASP A 92 -5.90 -2.60 -12.97
N PRO A 93 -5.35 -3.52 -12.17
CA PRO A 93 -5.96 -4.82 -11.94
C PRO A 93 -7.21 -4.68 -11.06
N SER A 94 -8.29 -5.36 -11.46
CA SER A 94 -9.51 -5.46 -10.65
C SER A 94 -9.44 -6.58 -9.59
N ASN A 95 -8.49 -7.51 -9.73
CA ASN A 95 -8.33 -8.63 -8.82
C ASN A 95 -7.67 -8.18 -7.51
N ILE A 96 -8.44 -8.19 -6.42
CA ILE A 96 -7.98 -7.79 -5.09
C ILE A 96 -6.82 -8.65 -4.59
N ASP A 97 -6.81 -9.95 -4.89
CA ASP A 97 -5.73 -10.84 -4.45
C ASP A 97 -4.42 -10.53 -5.19
N ALA A 98 -4.48 -10.15 -6.46
CA ALA A 98 -3.30 -9.69 -7.19
C ALA A 98 -2.76 -8.36 -6.64
N ILE A 99 -3.64 -7.43 -6.26
CA ILE A 99 -3.24 -6.17 -5.62
C ILE A 99 -2.63 -6.44 -4.23
N ASN A 100 -3.23 -7.33 -3.45
CA ASN A 100 -2.68 -7.73 -2.16
C ASN A 100 -1.30 -8.39 -2.32
N LEU A 101 -1.12 -9.24 -3.34
CA LEU A 101 0.19 -9.81 -3.62
C LEU A 101 1.20 -8.73 -4.03
N ALA A 102 0.79 -7.76 -4.84
CA ALA A 102 1.65 -6.61 -5.17
C ALA A 102 2.08 -5.84 -3.90
N ALA A 103 1.18 -5.66 -2.93
CA ALA A 103 1.49 -5.05 -1.64
C ALA A 103 2.53 -5.85 -0.83
N ILE A 104 2.46 -7.19 -0.87
CA ILE A 104 3.45 -8.07 -0.23
C ILE A 104 4.81 -7.89 -0.89
N MET A 105 4.86 -7.81 -2.22
CA MET A 105 6.11 -7.72 -2.98
C MET A 105 6.91 -6.44 -2.71
N VAL A 106 6.25 -5.36 -2.32
CA VAL A 106 6.89 -4.07 -2.01
C VAL A 106 6.92 -3.78 -0.50
N ASP A 107 6.66 -4.80 0.32
CA ASP A 107 6.52 -4.70 1.77
C ASP A 107 5.61 -3.54 2.23
N PHE A 108 4.52 -3.27 1.52
CA PHE A 108 3.56 -2.24 1.90
C PHE A 108 2.74 -2.70 3.11
N GLN A 109 2.69 -1.86 4.15
CA GLN A 109 1.81 -2.02 5.30
C GLN A 109 0.82 -0.85 5.32
N PRO A 110 -0.47 -1.09 5.64
CA PRO A 110 -1.07 -2.28 6.19
C PRO A 110 -1.62 -3.20 5.10
N ARG A 111 -1.25 -4.48 5.12
CA ARG A 111 -1.75 -5.51 4.19
C ARG A 111 -2.42 -6.67 4.94
N PRO A 112 -3.44 -7.34 4.37
CA PRO A 112 -4.08 -7.12 3.07
C PRO A 112 -5.11 -5.96 3.09
N PHE A 113 -5.74 -5.67 1.93
CA PHE A 113 -6.72 -4.58 1.75
C PHE A 113 -7.82 -4.53 2.81
N LYS A 114 -8.26 -5.69 3.33
CA LYS A 114 -9.26 -5.74 4.42
C LYS A 114 -8.78 -4.96 5.66
N LYS A 115 -7.50 -5.08 6.03
CA LYS A 115 -6.91 -4.33 7.15
C LYS A 115 -6.75 -2.86 6.82
N PHE A 116 -6.26 -2.53 5.62
CA PHE A 116 -6.14 -1.15 5.16
C PHE A 116 -7.50 -0.42 5.23
N ASN A 117 -8.54 -1.03 4.68
CA ASN A 117 -9.89 -0.47 4.67
C ASN A 117 -10.45 -0.29 6.09
N ALA A 118 -10.16 -1.20 7.03
CA ALA A 118 -10.56 -1.05 8.42
C ALA A 118 -9.88 0.15 9.10
N ILE A 119 -8.58 0.35 8.83
CA ILE A 119 -7.81 1.50 9.34
C ILE A 119 -8.34 2.81 8.77
N CYS A 120 -8.53 2.89 7.45
CA CYS A 120 -9.09 4.09 6.80
C CYS A 120 -10.45 4.49 7.40
N ARG A 121 -11.35 3.51 7.61
CA ARG A 121 -12.67 3.77 8.21
C ARG A 121 -12.57 4.26 9.66
N ALA A 122 -11.67 3.68 10.45
CA ALA A 122 -11.44 4.11 11.82
C ALA A 122 -10.85 5.53 11.89
N GLU A 123 -9.98 5.91 10.95
CA GLU A 123 -9.43 7.26 10.85
C GLU A 123 -10.45 8.29 10.40
N GLU A 124 -11.28 7.94 9.41
CA GLU A 124 -12.40 8.79 8.99
C GLU A 124 -13.33 9.05 10.19
N ALA A 125 -13.70 8.03 10.96
CA ALA A 125 -14.52 8.21 12.17
C ALA A 125 -13.87 9.11 13.25
N LYS A 126 -12.54 9.06 13.40
CA LYS A 126 -11.79 9.92 14.34
C LYS A 126 -11.63 11.37 13.85
N GLN A 127 -11.62 11.61 12.54
CA GLN A 127 -11.58 12.97 12.01
C GLN A 127 -12.91 13.68 12.16
N ILE A 128 -14.01 12.95 11.96
CA ILE A 128 -15.35 13.43 12.26
C ILE A 128 -15.40 13.68 13.80
N ASP A 129 -14.91 12.71 14.62
CA ASP A 129 -14.42 12.83 16.03
C ASP A 129 -14.07 14.24 16.54
N ASN A 130 -13.05 14.75 15.85
CA ASN A 130 -12.33 15.96 16.20
C ASN A 130 -12.98 17.20 15.59
N SER A 131 -13.72 17.08 14.48
CA SER A 131 -14.47 18.19 13.88
C SER A 131 -15.60 18.63 14.82
N TYR A 132 -16.40 17.72 15.35
CA TYR A 132 -17.47 18.10 16.28
C TYR A 132 -16.96 18.59 17.64
N LYS A 133 -15.79 18.12 18.09
CA LYS A 133 -15.13 18.67 19.28
C LYS A 133 -14.60 20.09 19.03
N ALA A 134 -14.01 20.36 17.87
CA ALA A 134 -13.55 21.70 17.51
C ALA A 134 -14.72 22.70 17.32
N GLU A 135 -15.84 22.27 16.73
CA GLU A 135 -17.02 23.12 16.55
C GLU A 135 -17.79 23.38 17.85
N SER A 136 -17.73 22.48 18.83
CA SER A 136 -18.37 22.67 20.16
C SER A 136 -17.64 23.66 21.09
N VAL A 137 -16.38 24.02 20.80
CA VAL A 137 -15.61 25.01 21.58
C VAL A 137 -15.86 26.45 21.09
N ILE A 138 -16.40 26.63 19.88
CA ILE A 138 -16.67 27.96 19.28
C ILE A 138 -18.11 28.44 19.60
N GLY A 139 -18.91 27.64 20.33
CA GLY A 139 -20.36 27.83 20.53
C GLY A 139 -20.83 28.63 21.75
N ALA A 140 -19.94 29.19 22.56
CA ALA A 140 -20.28 30.17 23.60
C ALA A 140 -19.18 31.24 23.50
N GLU A 141 -19.42 32.42 22.93
CA GLU A 141 -20.16 33.53 23.53
C GLU A 141 -20.92 34.37 22.46
N LYS A 142 -22.06 34.96 22.83
CA LYS A 142 -22.98 35.69 21.94
C LYS A 142 -22.66 37.19 21.83
N LYS A 143 -22.76 37.69 20.59
CA LYS A 143 -23.40 38.94 20.08
C LYS A 143 -22.87 40.32 20.46
N ASP A 144 -22.42 41.07 19.45
CA ASP A 144 -22.95 42.34 18.89
C ASP A 144 -21.90 42.85 17.87
N SER A 145 -22.12 43.51 16.73
CA SER A 145 -23.25 44.14 16.05
C SER A 145 -22.86 44.35 14.56
N MET A 146 -23.85 44.34 13.68
CA MET A 146 -24.04 45.19 12.49
C MET A 146 -22.81 45.77 11.74
N ILE A 147 -22.67 45.45 10.44
CA ILE A 147 -22.58 46.43 9.31
C ILE A 147 -22.85 45.68 7.99
N GLU A 148 -23.88 46.11 7.27
CA GLU A 148 -24.14 45.75 5.88
C GLU A 148 -23.22 46.53 4.92
N ARG A 149 -22.80 45.86 3.83
CA ARG A 149 -23.19 46.17 2.42
C ARG A 149 -22.02 46.30 1.42
N PHE A 150 -22.38 45.93 0.18
CA PHE A 150 -21.76 46.14 -1.14
C PHE A 150 -20.68 45.12 -1.55
N VAL A 151 -20.60 44.61 -2.79
CA VAL A 151 -21.48 44.49 -3.97
C VAL A 151 -20.76 43.46 -4.90
N GLU A 152 -21.54 42.81 -5.76
CA GLU A 152 -21.15 41.93 -6.89
C GLU A 152 -19.82 42.29 -7.60
N ASN A 153 -19.00 41.31 -7.99
CA ASN A 153 -19.06 40.73 -9.34
C ASN A 153 -17.97 39.67 -9.66
N GLU A 154 -18.39 38.74 -10.51
CA GLU A 154 -17.64 37.96 -11.52
C GLU A 154 -16.59 36.89 -11.15
N LYS A 155 -17.02 35.64 -11.39
CA LYS A 155 -16.36 34.57 -12.19
C LYS A 155 -14.83 34.49 -12.16
N SER A 156 -14.34 33.43 -11.53
CA SER A 156 -13.44 32.48 -12.21
C SER A 156 -13.52 31.11 -11.52
N GLY A 157 -13.65 30.07 -12.33
CA GLY A 157 -13.74 28.69 -11.84
C GLY A 157 -12.38 28.23 -11.33
N GLU A 158 -12.30 27.97 -10.03
CA GLU A 158 -11.24 27.16 -9.45
C GLU A 158 -11.85 25.84 -8.97
N HIS A 159 -11.43 24.76 -9.62
CA HIS A 159 -11.63 23.40 -9.12
C HIS A 159 -11.09 23.31 -7.68
N PRO A 160 -11.85 22.75 -6.73
CA PRO A 160 -11.34 22.55 -5.38
C PRO A 160 -10.17 21.57 -5.45
N LYS A 161 -8.98 22.09 -5.14
CA LYS A 161 -7.74 21.33 -4.97
C LYS A 161 -8.04 20.18 -4.01
N GLN A 162 -8.06 18.95 -4.54
CA GLN A 162 -8.08 17.73 -3.73
C GLN A 162 -6.89 17.83 -2.78
N GLY A 163 -7.18 18.14 -1.52
CA GLY A 163 -6.19 18.23 -0.46
C GLY A 163 -5.33 16.97 -0.44
N ASN A 164 -4.03 17.17 -0.33
CA ASN A 164 -3.02 16.12 -0.23
C ASN A 164 -3.30 15.20 0.97
N LEU A 165 -4.13 14.17 0.76
CA LEU A 165 -4.38 13.10 1.73
C LEU A 165 -3.21 12.11 1.83
N PHE A 166 -2.25 12.18 0.90
CA PHE A 166 -1.08 11.30 0.87
C PHE A 166 -0.03 11.65 1.94
N SER A 167 0.09 12.92 2.33
CA SER A 167 1.06 13.33 3.35
C SER A 167 0.76 12.78 4.74
N ASN A 168 -0.52 12.54 5.05
CA ASN A 168 -0.93 12.02 6.35
C ASN A 168 -0.76 10.50 6.51
N PHE A 169 -0.64 9.75 5.41
CA PHE A 169 -0.35 8.30 5.50
C PHE A 169 1.14 8.01 5.64
N ALA A 170 2.01 8.84 5.04
CA ALA A 170 3.46 8.70 5.19
C ALA A 170 3.88 8.79 6.66
N SER A 171 3.28 9.68 7.45
CA SER A 171 3.59 9.83 8.88
C SER A 171 3.18 8.62 9.74
N LEU A 172 2.20 7.81 9.31
CA LEU A 172 1.75 6.61 10.01
C LEU A 172 2.72 5.43 9.85
N PHE A 173 3.38 5.29 8.69
CA PHE A 173 4.31 4.18 8.43
C PHE A 173 5.79 4.52 8.66
N SER A 174 6.14 5.81 8.79
CA SER A 174 7.52 6.23 9.12
C SER A 174 7.98 5.82 10.54
N LYS A 175 7.09 5.30 11.39
CA LYS A 175 7.42 5.00 12.80
C LYS A 175 8.08 3.64 13.05
N LYS A 176 8.43 2.88 12.00
CA LYS A 176 9.05 1.54 12.18
C LYS A 176 10.13 1.22 11.14
N ILE A 177 11.11 2.10 10.97
CA ILE A 177 12.42 1.71 10.43
C ILE A 177 13.34 1.47 11.63
N GLY A 178 13.10 0.35 12.32
CA GLY A 178 14.03 -0.23 13.26
C GLY A 178 14.84 -1.29 12.51
N GLN A 179 16.13 -1.03 12.35
CA GLN A 179 17.13 -1.89 11.72
C GLN A 179 16.88 -3.38 12.00
N LYS A 180 16.56 -4.16 10.97
CA LYS A 180 16.84 -5.60 10.96
C LYS A 180 18.14 -5.80 10.18
N ILE A 181 19.25 -5.71 10.91
CA ILE A 181 20.54 -6.24 10.48
C ILE A 181 20.38 -7.77 10.49
N TYR A 182 20.34 -8.41 9.33
CA TYR A 182 20.45 -9.86 9.25
C TYR A 182 21.92 -10.25 9.39
N PRO A 183 22.27 -11.26 10.22
CA PRO A 183 23.65 -11.67 10.41
C PRO A 183 24.18 -12.39 9.16
N GLY A 184 25.24 -11.83 8.57
CA GLY A 184 25.99 -12.46 7.50
C GLY A 184 26.66 -13.76 7.98
N LYS A 185 26.44 -14.85 7.24
CA LYS A 185 27.23 -16.08 7.37
C LYS A 185 28.68 -15.76 6.99
N SER A 186 29.58 -15.78 7.95
CA SER A 186 31.02 -15.85 7.69
C SER A 186 31.36 -17.22 7.12
N ILE A 187 31.69 -17.27 5.83
CA ILE A 187 32.28 -18.46 5.20
C ILE A 187 33.77 -18.44 5.56
N THR A 188 34.19 -19.29 6.49
CA THR A 188 35.61 -19.54 6.75
C THR A 188 36.13 -20.51 5.69
N PHE A 189 37.02 -20.04 4.83
CA PHE A 189 37.80 -20.92 3.96
C PHE A 189 38.88 -21.62 4.81
N SER A 190 38.70 -22.93 5.00
CA SER A 190 39.74 -23.82 5.52
C SER A 190 40.61 -24.25 4.35
N SER A 191 41.79 -23.65 4.23
CA SER A 191 42.88 -24.14 3.38
C SER A 191 43.55 -25.34 4.07
N GLY A 192 43.46 -26.51 3.44
CA GLY A 192 44.20 -27.73 3.75
C GLY A 192 44.68 -28.37 2.46
#